data_AF-A0A410RFC3-F1
#
_entry.id   AF-A0A410RFC3-F1
#
_cell.length_a   1.000
_cell.length_b   1.000
_cell.length_c   1.000
_cell.angle_alpha   90.00
_cell.angle_beta   90.00
_cell.angle_gamma   90.00
#
_symmetry.space_group_name_H-M   'P 1'
#
loop_
_entity.id
_entity.type
_entity.pdbx_description
1 polymer ?
#
loop_
_entity_poly.entity_id
_entity_poly.type
_entity_poly.pdbx_seq_one_letter_code
_entity_poly.pdbx_strand_id
1 'polypeptide(L)'
;SGLTVTSPDVIMWHRFVLLAALATLVVADDSLIGKVTEPRLGASGIRIERLEREVAALKGKIEEAGKVDPSGFIAEVNARLDTVGKPICEGHDIQCGRDSVECVSTLLLCDGKDDCHNGWDEDEHTCSAGPVKAGHVFTGTASWSSCRNRKDHPVTITLTDVLKPKFFGARLSVRGKIGIDFAEDDEEARTYDVKGYYVLGKKKLVLVPVDDQGTDLGAVCKFRFGDDERADCTLAHADTLTKCADVHVNLQQ
;
A
#
# COMPACT_ATOMS: atom_id res chain seq x y z
N SER A 1 -50.03 47.85 -84.02
CA SER A 1 -51.04 47.26 -83.12
C SER A 1 -50.66 45.79 -82.91
N GLY A 2 -49.94 45.44 -81.83
CA GLY A 2 -50.46 44.64 -80.70
C GLY A 2 -50.76 43.19 -81.13
N LEU A 3 -50.24 42.09 -80.56
CA LEU A 3 -49.83 41.75 -79.19
C LEU A 3 -48.92 40.50 -79.21
N THR A 4 -48.17 40.36 -78.12
CA THR A 4 -47.32 39.26 -77.65
C THR A 4 -48.06 37.96 -77.30
N VAL A 5 -47.46 36.80 -77.59
CA VAL A 5 -47.51 35.59 -76.72
C VAL A 5 -46.15 34.88 -76.77
N THR A 6 -45.57 34.71 -75.59
CA THR A 6 -44.33 33.99 -75.26
C THR A 6 -44.57 32.48 -75.18
N SER A 7 -43.73 31.63 -75.81
CA SER A 7 -43.71 30.19 -75.52
C SER A 7 -42.65 29.86 -74.44
N PRO A 8 -43.00 29.08 -73.40
CA PRO A 8 -42.19 28.86 -72.19
C PRO A 8 -41.14 27.75 -72.28
N ASP A 9 -40.89 27.14 -73.45
CA ASP A 9 -40.13 25.89 -73.54
C ASP A 9 -38.60 26.06 -73.59
N VAL A 10 -38.09 27.22 -74.01
CA VAL A 10 -36.63 27.42 -74.19
C VAL A 10 -35.92 27.71 -72.86
N ILE A 11 -36.61 28.35 -71.91
CA ILE A 11 -36.01 28.73 -70.61
C ILE A 11 -35.88 27.51 -69.68
N MET A 12 -36.76 26.51 -69.82
CA MET A 12 -36.72 25.30 -68.99
C MET A 12 -35.57 24.36 -69.39
N TRP A 13 -35.23 24.30 -70.68
CA TRP A 13 -34.17 23.43 -71.19
C TRP A 13 -32.76 23.93 -70.83
N HIS A 14 -32.51 25.24 -70.88
CA HIS A 14 -31.23 25.81 -70.47
C HIS A 14 -30.97 25.68 -68.96
N ARG A 15 -32.02 25.74 -68.13
CA ARG A 15 -31.89 25.51 -66.68
C ARG A 15 -31.61 24.05 -66.35
N PHE A 16 -32.19 23.10 -67.11
CA PHE A 16 -31.86 21.68 -66.95
C PHE A 16 -30.44 21.35 -67.39
N VAL A 17 -29.94 21.93 -68.49
CA VAL A 17 -28.55 21.71 -68.95
C VAL A 17 -27.54 22.33 -67.97
N LEU A 18 -27.81 23.50 -67.41
CA LEU A 18 -26.95 24.10 -66.38
C LEU A 18 -26.96 23.32 -65.06
N LEU A 19 -28.10 22.79 -64.63
CA LEU A 19 -28.19 21.93 -63.44
C LEU A 19 -27.51 20.56 -63.66
N ALA A 20 -27.63 19.98 -64.86
CA ALA A 20 -26.93 18.75 -65.20
C ALA A 20 -25.40 18.93 -65.24
N ALA A 21 -24.91 20.05 -65.79
CA ALA A 21 -23.49 20.38 -65.79
C ALA A 21 -22.93 20.60 -64.37
N LEU A 22 -23.69 21.25 -63.49
CA LEU A 22 -23.32 21.40 -62.08
C LEU A 22 -23.34 20.07 -61.32
N ALA A 23 -24.31 19.19 -61.59
CA ALA A 23 -24.36 17.86 -61.00
C ALA A 23 -23.18 16.98 -61.45
N THR A 24 -22.74 17.08 -62.71
CA THR A 24 -21.55 16.35 -63.17
C THR A 24 -20.24 16.87 -62.59
N LEU A 25 -20.15 18.17 -62.26
CA LEU A 25 -18.97 18.74 -61.60
C LEU A 25 -18.91 18.38 -60.11
N VAL A 26 -20.05 18.23 -59.43
CA VAL A 26 -20.09 17.80 -58.02
C VAL A 26 -19.83 16.30 -57.86
N VAL A 27 -20.17 15.46 -58.86
CA VAL A 27 -19.91 14.01 -58.82
C VAL A 27 -18.50 13.63 -59.31
N ALA A 28 -17.79 14.54 -60.00
CA ALA A 28 -16.42 14.30 -60.45
C ALA A 28 -15.34 14.52 -59.36
N ASP A 29 -15.68 15.15 -58.24
CA ASP A 29 -14.72 15.45 -57.16
C ASP A 29 -14.65 14.34 -56.08
N ASP A 30 -15.53 13.34 -56.12
CA ASP A 30 -15.59 12.28 -55.10
C ASP A 30 -14.80 11.01 -55.47
N SER A 31 -14.15 10.99 -56.65
CA SER A 31 -13.33 9.85 -57.10
C SER A 31 -11.81 10.08 -56.98
N LEU A 32 -11.36 11.24 -56.49
CA LEU A 32 -9.94 11.60 -56.43
C LEU A 32 -9.33 11.70 -55.02
N ILE A 33 -10.13 11.49 -53.96
CA ILE A 33 -9.64 11.46 -52.57
C ILE A 33 -9.13 10.06 -52.17
N GLY A 34 -9.30 9.06 -53.05
CA GLY A 34 -8.99 7.66 -52.75
C GLY A 34 -7.57 7.15 -53.06
N LYS A 35 -6.65 7.95 -53.62
CA LYS A 35 -5.34 7.42 -54.08
C LYS A 35 -4.14 8.35 -53.93
N VAL A 36 -3.99 9.05 -52.80
CA VAL A 36 -2.66 9.30 -52.23
C VAL A 36 -2.81 9.34 -50.70
N THR A 37 -2.98 8.18 -50.06
CA THR A 37 -2.43 8.06 -48.71
C THR A 37 -0.94 8.28 -48.87
N GLU A 38 -0.44 9.44 -48.44
CA GLU A 38 0.98 9.73 -48.52
C GLU A 38 1.72 8.55 -47.88
N PRO A 39 2.68 7.92 -48.56
CA PRO A 39 3.40 6.76 -48.01
C PRO A 39 4.05 7.09 -46.65
N ARG A 40 4.27 8.38 -46.38
CA ARG A 40 4.76 8.91 -45.10
C ARG A 40 3.71 8.85 -43.98
N LEU A 41 2.44 9.12 -44.26
CA LEU A 41 1.32 9.00 -43.31
C LEU A 41 1.09 7.52 -42.96
N GLY A 42 1.09 6.62 -43.95
CA GLY A 42 0.97 5.17 -43.73
C GLY A 42 2.15 4.60 -42.92
N ALA A 43 3.38 4.99 -43.24
CA ALA A 43 4.56 4.58 -42.48
C ALA A 43 4.54 5.09 -41.02
N SER A 44 4.01 6.30 -40.80
CA SER A 44 3.85 6.86 -39.46
C SER A 44 2.79 6.12 -38.66
N GLY A 45 1.66 5.75 -39.28
CA GLY A 45 0.61 4.94 -38.63
C GLY A 45 1.12 3.58 -38.14
N ILE A 46 1.88 2.85 -38.96
CA ILE A 46 2.49 1.57 -38.57
C ILE A 46 3.47 1.74 -37.40
N ARG A 47 4.23 2.86 -37.39
CA ARG A 47 5.15 3.16 -36.30
C ARG A 47 4.41 3.48 -34.99
N ILE A 48 3.31 4.22 -35.06
CA ILE A 48 2.47 4.53 -33.90
C ILE A 48 1.86 3.25 -33.32
N GLU A 49 1.28 2.39 -34.15
CA GLU A 49 0.70 1.12 -33.71
C GLU A 49 1.74 0.21 -33.04
N ARG A 50 2.96 0.17 -33.58
CA ARG A 50 4.07 -0.55 -32.95
C ARG A 50 4.42 0.05 -31.58
N LEU A 51 4.51 1.37 -31.47
CA LEU A 51 4.80 2.04 -30.20
C LEU A 51 3.69 1.79 -29.17
N GLU A 52 2.43 1.80 -29.57
CA GLU A 52 1.31 1.46 -28.68
C GLU A 52 1.43 0.05 -28.10
N ARG A 53 1.77 -0.93 -28.95
CA ARG A 53 2.02 -2.32 -28.49
C ARG A 53 3.25 -2.41 -27.58
N GLU A 54 4.34 -1.70 -27.90
CA GLU A 54 5.54 -1.66 -27.06
C GLU A 54 5.25 -1.02 -25.69
N VAL A 55 4.47 0.06 -25.64
CA VAL A 55 4.05 0.72 -24.40
C VAL A 55 3.14 -0.20 -23.58
N ALA A 56 2.16 -0.87 -24.21
CA ALA A 56 1.30 -1.82 -23.52
C ALA A 56 2.10 -3.00 -22.93
N ALA A 57 3.04 -3.55 -23.70
CA ALA A 57 3.92 -4.61 -23.24
C ALA A 57 4.85 -4.15 -22.10
N LEU A 58 5.37 -2.92 -22.18
CA LEU A 58 6.18 -2.33 -21.10
C LEU A 58 5.34 -2.10 -19.83
N LYS A 59 4.11 -1.62 -19.95
CA LYS A 59 3.20 -1.45 -18.82
C LYS A 59 2.96 -2.79 -18.11
N GLY A 60 2.66 -3.85 -18.86
CA GLY A 60 2.51 -5.19 -18.29
C GLY A 60 3.79 -5.68 -17.60
N LYS A 61 4.96 -5.43 -18.19
CA LYS A 61 6.25 -5.76 -17.55
C LYS A 61 6.51 -4.96 -16.27
N ILE A 62 6.11 -3.69 -16.22
CA ILE A 62 6.24 -2.85 -15.02
C ILE A 62 5.32 -3.36 -13.91
N GLU A 63 4.09 -3.75 -14.24
CA GLU A 63 3.14 -4.32 -13.27
C GLU A 63 3.66 -5.63 -12.68
N GLU A 64 4.18 -6.55 -13.51
CA GLU A 64 4.80 -7.78 -13.03
C GLU A 64 6.10 -7.52 -12.25
N ALA A 65 6.93 -6.58 -12.70
CA ALA A 65 8.14 -6.19 -11.98
C ALA A 65 7.81 -5.55 -10.62
N GLY A 66 6.72 -4.80 -10.52
CA GLY A 66 6.26 -4.18 -9.27
C GLY A 66 5.84 -5.17 -8.19
N LYS A 67 5.57 -6.43 -8.55
CA LYS A 67 5.31 -7.51 -7.57
C LYS A 67 6.58 -8.02 -6.89
N VAL A 68 7.74 -7.70 -7.44
CA VAL A 68 9.04 -8.10 -6.90
C VAL A 68 9.68 -6.88 -6.27
N ASP A 69 9.89 -6.93 -4.95
CA ASP A 69 10.64 -5.91 -4.22
C ASP A 69 12.01 -6.49 -3.78
N PRO A 70 13.09 -6.26 -4.55
CA PRO A 70 14.42 -6.74 -4.20
C PRO A 70 14.94 -6.12 -2.90
N SER A 71 14.62 -4.85 -2.63
CA SER A 71 15.03 -4.14 -1.42
C SER A 71 14.37 -4.74 -0.18
N GLY A 72 13.05 -4.94 -0.23
CA GLY A 72 12.29 -5.61 0.84
C GLY A 72 12.76 -7.04 1.08
N PHE A 73 13.06 -7.80 0.02
CA PHE A 73 13.63 -9.14 0.17
C PHE A 73 14.98 -9.14 0.90
N ILE A 74 15.89 -8.23 0.54
CA ILE A 74 17.19 -8.09 1.22
C ILE A 74 16.98 -7.68 2.69
N ALA A 75 16.07 -6.73 2.95
CA ALA A 75 15.73 -6.30 4.30
C ALA A 75 15.18 -7.46 5.15
N GLU A 76 14.32 -8.31 4.57
CA GLU A 76 13.78 -9.50 5.23
C GLU A 76 14.87 -10.51 5.57
N VAL A 77 15.73 -10.85 4.61
CA VAL A 77 16.85 -11.78 4.84
C VAL A 77 17.77 -11.24 5.93
N ASN A 78 18.05 -9.94 5.90
CA ASN A 78 18.85 -9.25 6.92
C ASN A 78 18.22 -9.30 8.32
N ALA A 79 16.92 -9.04 8.43
CA ALA A 79 16.21 -9.08 9.72
C ALA A 79 16.12 -10.50 10.30
N ARG A 80 15.97 -11.51 9.42
CA ARG A 80 16.03 -12.92 9.81
C ARG A 80 17.42 -13.30 10.30
N LEU A 81 18.47 -12.83 9.61
CA LEU A 81 19.84 -13.07 10.03
C LEU A 81 20.13 -12.46 11.41
N ASP A 82 19.64 -11.24 11.67
CA ASP A 82 19.79 -10.58 12.98
C ASP A 82 19.02 -11.31 14.09
N THR A 83 17.88 -11.93 13.75
CA THR A 83 17.10 -12.72 14.71
C THR A 83 17.77 -14.05 15.08
N VAL A 84 18.46 -14.68 14.12
CA VAL A 84 19.21 -15.94 14.33
C VAL A 84 20.59 -15.69 14.93
N GLY A 85 21.19 -14.55 14.60
CA GLY A 85 22.49 -14.12 15.12
C GLY A 85 22.46 -13.96 16.63
N LYS A 86 23.62 -14.20 17.27
CA LYS A 86 23.78 -13.90 18.70
C LYS A 86 23.72 -12.37 18.86
N PRO A 87 22.87 -11.83 19.76
CA PRO A 87 22.86 -10.40 20.03
C PRO A 87 24.22 -9.97 20.59
N ILE A 88 24.77 -8.88 20.06
CA ILE A 88 26.02 -8.28 20.52
C ILE A 88 25.80 -7.56 21.86
N CYS A 89 24.66 -6.88 21.98
CA CYS A 89 24.26 -6.15 23.18
C CYS A 89 23.35 -7.00 24.08
N GLU A 90 23.50 -6.86 25.39
CA GLU A 90 22.73 -7.63 26.37
C GLU A 90 21.55 -6.84 26.96
N GLY A 91 20.49 -7.55 27.34
CA GLY A 91 19.40 -7.01 28.16
C GLY A 91 18.58 -5.86 27.53
N HIS A 92 18.80 -4.65 28.02
CA HIS A 92 18.04 -3.45 27.68
C HIS A 92 18.78 -2.51 26.74
N ASP A 93 19.88 -2.98 26.15
CA ASP A 93 20.71 -2.22 25.24
C ASP A 93 20.45 -2.65 23.78
N ILE A 94 20.76 -1.75 22.86
CA ILE A 94 20.64 -1.91 21.42
C ILE A 94 21.93 -1.50 20.73
N GLN A 95 22.21 -2.15 19.61
CA GLN A 95 23.39 -1.88 18.80
C GLN A 95 23.17 -0.64 17.94
N CYS A 96 24.17 0.24 17.85
CA CYS A 96 24.18 1.47 17.04
C CYS A 96 24.26 1.21 15.52
N GLY A 97 23.35 0.40 15.01
CA GLY A 97 23.35 -0.07 13.62
C GLY A 97 24.29 -1.26 13.37
N ARG A 98 24.23 -1.81 12.15
CA ARG A 98 24.91 -3.07 11.80
C ARG A 98 26.44 -2.95 11.71
N ASP A 99 26.94 -1.77 11.39
CA ASP A 99 28.37 -1.51 11.18
C ASP A 99 29.11 -1.12 12.47
N SER A 100 28.40 -0.94 13.58
CA SER A 100 28.97 -0.59 14.88
C SER A 100 28.85 -1.74 15.87
N VAL A 101 29.80 -1.88 16.79
CA VAL A 101 29.71 -2.79 17.95
C VAL A 101 29.27 -2.07 19.22
N GLU A 102 29.02 -0.76 19.13
CA GLU A 102 28.59 0.07 20.23
C GLU A 102 27.15 -0.29 20.65
N CYS A 103 26.95 -0.33 21.97
CA CYS A 103 25.67 -0.62 22.58
C CYS A 103 25.21 0.59 23.40
N VAL A 104 23.99 1.05 23.15
CA VAL A 104 23.35 2.13 23.88
C VAL A 104 22.05 1.65 24.51
N SER A 105 21.61 2.32 25.58
CA SER A 105 20.37 1.93 26.25
C SER A 105 19.15 2.18 25.35
N THR A 106 18.18 1.26 25.36
CA THR A 106 16.89 1.47 24.67
C THR A 106 16.11 2.70 25.12
N LEU A 107 16.46 3.30 26.27
CA LEU A 107 15.82 4.52 26.78
C LEU A 107 16.40 5.81 26.17
N LEU A 108 17.60 5.74 25.62
CA LEU A 108 18.32 6.85 25.03
C LEU A 108 18.00 7.04 23.54
N LEU A 109 17.42 6.02 22.91
CA LEU A 109 17.04 6.09 21.51
C LEU A 109 16.02 7.21 21.24
N CYS A 110 16.29 8.08 20.27
CA CYS A 110 15.41 9.17 19.84
C CYS A 110 15.06 10.16 20.96
N ASP A 111 15.95 10.39 21.92
CA ASP A 111 15.77 11.34 23.00
C ASP A 111 16.19 12.78 22.62
N GLY A 112 16.79 12.95 21.43
CA GLY A 112 17.26 14.20 20.86
C GLY A 112 18.75 14.46 21.09
N LYS A 113 19.52 13.47 21.53
CA LYS A 113 20.98 13.54 21.69
C LYS A 113 21.64 12.35 21.02
N ASP A 114 22.74 12.62 20.32
CA ASP A 114 23.54 11.55 19.73
C ASP A 114 24.33 10.81 20.83
N ASP A 115 23.84 9.66 21.25
CA ASP A 115 24.54 8.74 22.15
C ASP A 115 25.37 7.70 21.38
N CYS A 116 25.02 7.38 20.14
CA CYS A 116 25.87 6.59 19.26
C CYS A 116 26.91 7.48 18.56
N HIS A 117 28.14 6.98 18.39
CA HIS A 117 29.20 7.73 17.70
C HIS A 117 28.88 8.04 16.22
N ASN A 118 28.00 7.25 15.61
CA ASN A 118 27.53 7.43 14.24
C ASN A 118 26.19 8.17 14.14
N GLY A 119 25.60 8.61 15.27
CA GLY A 119 24.29 9.27 15.33
C GLY A 119 23.12 8.38 14.91
N TRP A 120 23.30 7.05 14.87
CA TRP A 120 22.27 6.11 14.40
C TRP A 120 21.00 6.13 15.27
N ASP A 121 21.17 6.42 16.54
CA ASP A 121 20.11 6.49 17.55
C ASP A 121 19.16 7.68 17.37
N GLU A 122 19.60 8.74 16.69
CA GLU A 122 18.81 9.94 16.37
C GLU A 122 18.48 10.07 14.87
N ASP A 123 18.87 9.09 14.05
CA ASP A 123 18.57 9.08 12.62
C ASP A 123 17.06 9.06 12.35
N GLU A 124 16.62 9.78 11.31
CA GLU A 124 15.20 9.94 10.98
C GLU A 124 14.54 8.58 10.66
N HIS A 125 15.28 7.67 10.03
CA HIS A 125 14.78 6.34 9.72
C HIS A 125 14.54 5.52 11.00
N THR A 126 15.50 5.53 11.93
CA THR A 126 15.42 4.85 13.24
C THR A 126 14.31 5.43 14.11
N CYS A 127 14.16 6.76 14.11
CA CYS A 127 13.22 7.50 14.95
C CYS A 127 11.83 7.71 14.35
N SER A 128 11.60 7.16 13.16
CA SER A 128 10.29 7.13 12.51
C SER A 128 9.30 6.27 13.31
N ALA A 129 8.00 6.55 13.17
CA ALA A 129 6.97 5.74 13.81
C ALA A 129 6.86 4.32 13.23
N GLY A 130 7.53 4.08 12.09
CA GLY A 130 7.53 2.83 11.33
C GLY A 130 6.12 2.27 11.13
N PRO A 131 5.83 1.06 11.64
CA PRO A 131 4.55 0.39 11.45
C PRO A 131 3.41 1.00 12.28
N VAL A 132 3.73 1.83 13.27
CA VAL A 132 2.77 2.28 14.29
C VAL A 132 2.29 3.68 13.94
N LYS A 133 1.41 3.76 12.94
CA LYS A 133 0.74 5.00 12.53
C LYS A 133 -0.77 4.90 12.80
N ALA A 134 -1.37 6.01 13.21
CA ALA A 134 -2.82 6.08 13.38
C ALA A 134 -3.52 5.78 12.05
N GLY A 135 -4.56 4.95 12.09
CA GLY A 135 -5.29 4.45 10.93
C GLY A 135 -4.76 3.14 10.36
N HIS A 136 -3.57 2.65 10.76
CA HIS A 136 -3.10 1.34 10.33
C HIS A 136 -3.98 0.21 10.89
N VAL A 137 -4.34 -0.72 10.01
CA VAL A 137 -5.13 -1.90 10.34
C VAL A 137 -4.31 -3.13 10.01
N PHE A 138 -4.00 -3.94 11.02
CA PHE A 138 -3.30 -5.20 10.86
C PHE A 138 -4.30 -6.35 10.97
N THR A 139 -4.28 -7.26 9.99
CA THR A 139 -5.17 -8.43 9.96
C THR A 139 -4.35 -9.71 9.93
N GLY A 140 -4.85 -10.74 10.61
CA GLY A 140 -4.19 -12.04 10.66
C GLY A 140 -5.12 -13.11 11.22
N THR A 141 -4.64 -14.35 11.26
CA THR A 141 -5.37 -15.47 11.85
C THR A 141 -4.72 -15.85 13.17
N ALA A 142 -5.52 -15.91 14.24
CA ALA A 142 -5.05 -16.34 15.55
C ALA A 142 -5.17 -17.85 15.71
N SER A 143 -4.05 -18.49 16.04
CA SER A 143 -4.00 -19.91 16.37
C SER A 143 -3.76 -20.11 17.86
N TRP A 144 -4.73 -20.75 18.52
CA TRP A 144 -4.76 -20.89 19.97
C TRP A 144 -3.97 -22.10 20.42
N SER A 145 -3.10 -21.88 21.40
CA SER A 145 -2.30 -22.93 22.03
C SER A 145 -2.65 -23.12 23.51
N SER A 146 -3.20 -22.10 24.16
CA SER A 146 -3.58 -22.16 25.58
C SER A 146 -4.67 -21.13 25.94
N CYS A 147 -5.03 -21.02 27.22
CA CYS A 147 -6.06 -20.15 27.80
C CYS A 147 -7.52 -20.47 27.40
N ARG A 148 -7.79 -20.70 26.11
CA ARG A 148 -9.10 -21.09 25.59
C ARG A 148 -8.92 -22.07 24.42
N ASN A 149 -9.78 -23.07 24.33
CA ASN A 149 -9.80 -24.02 23.22
C ASN A 149 -10.72 -23.49 22.12
N ARG A 150 -10.22 -22.53 21.34
CA ARG A 150 -10.95 -21.91 20.22
C ARG A 150 -10.37 -22.37 18.90
N LYS A 151 -11.21 -22.46 17.87
CA LYS A 151 -10.76 -22.66 16.50
C LYS A 151 -10.00 -21.43 16.01
N ASP A 152 -9.14 -21.66 15.03
CA ASP A 152 -8.43 -20.58 14.36
C ASP A 152 -9.43 -19.59 13.75
N HIS A 153 -9.23 -18.31 14.02
CA HIS A 153 -10.16 -17.26 13.61
C HIS A 153 -9.43 -15.97 13.24
N PRO A 154 -10.01 -15.11 12.39
CA PRO A 154 -9.42 -13.83 12.06
C PRO A 154 -9.37 -12.89 13.27
N VAL A 155 -8.32 -12.07 13.32
CA VAL A 155 -8.11 -11.01 14.29
C VAL A 155 -7.67 -9.75 13.55
N THR A 156 -8.20 -8.61 14.00
CA THR A 156 -7.91 -7.30 13.44
C THR A 156 -7.40 -6.38 14.53
N ILE A 157 -6.22 -5.78 14.35
CA ILE A 157 -5.63 -4.80 15.27
C ILE A 157 -5.65 -3.46 14.54
N THR A 158 -6.48 -2.54 15.01
CA THR A 158 -6.60 -1.18 14.45
C THR A 158 -5.92 -0.18 15.36
N LEU A 159 -4.97 0.59 14.86
CA LEU A 159 -4.34 1.67 15.59
C LEU A 159 -5.16 2.95 15.42
N THR A 160 -5.68 3.51 16.50
CA THR A 160 -6.55 4.69 16.46
C THR A 160 -5.79 5.98 16.71
N ASP A 161 -4.79 5.95 17.60
CA ASP A 161 -4.01 7.13 17.97
C ASP A 161 -2.58 6.74 18.33
N VAL A 162 -1.63 7.61 17.98
CA VAL A 162 -0.20 7.42 18.26
C VAL A 162 0.39 8.76 18.68
N LEU A 163 0.91 8.80 19.91
CA LEU A 163 1.47 10.01 20.50
C LEU A 163 2.95 9.79 20.80
N LYS A 164 3.81 10.65 20.25
CA LYS A 164 5.25 10.72 20.57
C LYS A 164 5.48 11.82 21.62
N PRO A 165 5.78 11.50 22.89
CA PRO A 165 6.09 12.50 23.90
C PRO A 165 7.39 13.23 23.55
N LYS A 166 7.41 14.57 23.64
CA LYS A 166 8.60 15.38 23.33
C LYS A 166 9.79 15.13 24.26
N PHE A 167 9.52 14.71 25.49
CA PHE A 167 10.54 14.47 26.53
C PHE A 167 10.99 13.00 26.61
N PHE A 168 10.36 12.11 25.84
CA PHE A 168 10.64 10.68 25.89
C PHE A 168 10.35 10.03 24.54
N GLY A 169 11.29 10.19 23.60
CA GLY A 169 11.10 9.74 22.22
C GLY A 169 11.34 8.25 21.99
N ALA A 170 12.01 7.56 22.91
CA ALA A 170 12.27 6.11 22.85
C ALA A 170 11.01 5.24 22.75
N ARG A 171 9.85 5.76 23.15
CA ARG A 171 8.57 5.06 23.07
C ARG A 171 7.47 5.94 22.51
N LEU A 172 6.61 5.33 21.72
CA LEU A 172 5.36 5.93 21.26
C LEU A 172 4.23 5.40 22.11
N SER A 173 3.35 6.26 22.60
CA SER A 173 2.10 5.82 23.23
C SER A 173 1.10 5.50 22.13
N VAL A 174 0.43 4.36 22.24
CA VAL A 174 -0.46 3.84 21.20
C VAL A 174 -1.81 3.54 21.81
N ARG A 175 -2.87 3.88 21.07
CA ARG A 175 -4.24 3.44 21.33
C ARG A 175 -4.77 2.73 20.10
N GLY A 176 -5.66 1.78 20.33
CA GLY A 176 -6.23 1.00 19.26
C GLY A 176 -7.42 0.19 19.70
N LYS A 177 -7.88 -0.66 18.79
CA LYS A 177 -8.94 -1.63 18.99
C LYS A 177 -8.46 -2.99 18.51
N ILE A 178 -8.82 -4.05 19.24
CA ILE A 178 -8.65 -5.42 18.77
C ILE A 178 -10.05 -5.98 18.49
N GLY A 179 -10.28 -6.34 17.23
CA GLY A 179 -11.46 -7.04 16.76
C GLY A 179 -11.17 -8.52 16.62
N ILE A 180 -12.10 -9.34 17.09
CA ILE A 180 -12.07 -10.79 16.96
C ILE A 180 -13.40 -11.22 16.35
N ASP A 181 -13.33 -11.94 15.23
CA ASP A 181 -14.51 -12.42 14.50
C ASP A 181 -14.57 -13.95 14.59
N PHE A 182 -15.63 -14.48 15.21
CA PHE A 182 -15.86 -15.91 15.39
C PHE A 182 -16.85 -16.39 14.32
N ALA A 183 -16.33 -16.97 13.24
CA ALA A 183 -17.14 -17.33 12.07
C ALA A 183 -18.16 -18.46 12.29
N GLU A 184 -18.13 -19.21 13.41
CA GLU A 184 -18.86 -20.49 13.52
C GLU A 184 -19.85 -20.65 14.70
N ASP A 185 -19.88 -19.77 15.70
CA ASP A 185 -20.58 -20.06 16.98
C ASP A 185 -21.76 -19.13 17.34
N ASP A 186 -22.40 -18.45 16.38
CA ASP A 186 -23.45 -17.43 16.64
C ASP A 186 -23.00 -16.31 17.63
N GLU A 187 -21.71 -16.26 18.00
CA GLU A 187 -21.12 -15.20 18.81
C GLU A 187 -20.78 -14.01 17.90
N GLU A 188 -21.38 -12.85 18.18
CA GLU A 188 -21.07 -11.60 17.48
C GLU A 188 -19.58 -11.26 17.58
N ALA A 189 -19.04 -10.72 16.48
CA ALA A 189 -17.69 -10.17 16.44
C ALA A 189 -17.46 -9.21 17.62
N ARG A 190 -16.44 -9.48 18.42
CA ARG A 190 -16.14 -8.68 19.62
C ARG A 190 -15.00 -7.73 19.32
N THR A 191 -15.21 -6.46 19.64
CA THR A 191 -14.18 -5.44 19.54
C THR A 191 -13.98 -4.80 20.91
N TYR A 192 -12.74 -4.69 21.36
CA TYR A 192 -12.39 -4.04 22.62
C TYR A 192 -11.26 -3.03 22.44
N ASP A 193 -11.28 -2.00 23.29
CA ASP A 193 -10.30 -0.93 23.29
C ASP A 193 -9.02 -1.34 24.00
N VAL A 194 -7.88 -1.00 23.39
CA VAL A 194 -6.55 -1.27 23.90
C VAL A 194 -5.70 0.00 23.94
N LYS A 195 -4.81 0.06 24.94
CA LYS A 195 -3.79 1.08 25.07
C LYS A 195 -2.43 0.43 25.26
N GLY A 196 -1.37 1.14 24.95
CA GLY A 196 -0.04 0.65 25.24
C GLY A 196 1.04 1.52 24.63
N TYR A 197 2.11 0.87 24.17
CA TYR A 197 3.27 1.56 23.67
C TYR A 197 4.04 0.76 22.65
N TYR A 198 4.71 1.47 21.74
CA TYR A 198 5.69 0.95 20.83
C TYR A 198 7.10 1.29 21.31
N VAL A 199 7.97 0.29 21.34
CA VAL A 199 9.39 0.45 21.67
C VAL A 199 10.18 0.45 20.37
N LEU A 200 10.70 1.61 19.97
CA LEU A 200 11.39 1.81 18.70
C LEU A 200 12.58 0.86 18.54
N GLY A 201 13.51 0.86 19.50
CA GLY A 201 14.74 0.06 19.43
C GLY A 201 14.53 -1.46 19.43
N LYS A 202 13.38 -1.95 19.89
CA LYS A 202 13.04 -3.38 19.88
C LYS A 202 12.01 -3.74 18.81
N LYS A 203 11.57 -2.76 18.01
CA LYS A 203 10.46 -2.87 17.06
C LYS A 203 9.28 -3.68 17.61
N LYS A 204 8.86 -3.32 18.83
CA LYS A 204 7.91 -4.11 19.63
C LYS A 204 6.73 -3.27 20.05
N LEU A 205 5.54 -3.66 19.63
CA LEU A 205 4.27 -3.08 20.02
C LEU A 205 3.67 -3.91 21.16
N VAL A 206 3.28 -3.24 22.25
CA VAL A 206 2.61 -3.85 23.39
C VAL A 206 1.27 -3.15 23.57
N LEU A 207 0.19 -3.92 23.56
CA LEU A 207 -1.18 -3.45 23.72
C LEU A 207 -1.83 -4.21 24.87
N VAL A 208 -2.47 -3.49 25.78
CA VAL A 208 -3.23 -4.01 26.91
C VAL A 208 -4.66 -3.48 26.87
N PRO A 209 -5.66 -4.28 27.28
CA PRO A 209 -7.05 -3.82 27.41
C PRO A 209 -7.16 -2.57 28.29
N VAL A 210 -8.05 -1.64 27.92
CA VAL A 210 -8.34 -0.44 28.73
C VAL A 210 -9.30 -0.79 29.86
N ASP A 211 -10.29 -1.65 29.58
CA ASP A 211 -11.38 -2.05 30.47
C ASP A 211 -11.57 -3.58 30.46
N ASP A 212 -12.29 -4.11 31.44
CA ASP A 212 -12.62 -5.55 31.63
C ASP A 212 -13.80 -6.04 30.76
N GLN A 213 -14.07 -5.35 29.64
CA GLN A 213 -15.25 -5.52 28.76
C GLN A 213 -15.31 -6.86 28.00
N GLY A 214 -14.65 -7.91 28.49
CA GLY A 214 -14.89 -9.29 28.06
C GLY A 214 -13.65 -10.14 27.80
N THR A 215 -12.44 -9.55 27.76
CA THR A 215 -11.18 -10.30 27.63
C THR A 215 -9.99 -9.59 28.27
N ASP A 216 -9.29 -10.27 29.17
CA ASP A 216 -8.02 -9.78 29.77
C ASP A 216 -6.81 -10.00 28.84
N LEU A 217 -7.04 -10.09 27.54
CA LEU A 217 -6.03 -10.44 26.54
C LEU A 217 -5.42 -9.17 25.95
N GLY A 218 -4.13 -8.99 26.15
CA GLY A 218 -3.31 -8.05 25.41
C GLY A 218 -2.69 -8.69 24.18
N ALA A 219 -2.05 -7.86 23.37
CA ALA A 219 -1.29 -8.28 22.20
C ALA A 219 0.15 -7.75 22.30
N VAL A 220 1.11 -8.62 22.01
CA VAL A 220 2.53 -8.25 21.91
C VAL A 220 3.01 -8.59 20.51
N CYS A 221 3.25 -7.57 19.69
CA CYS A 221 3.68 -7.72 18.30
C CYS A 221 5.15 -7.34 18.12
N LYS A 222 5.87 -8.11 17.31
CA LYS A 222 7.28 -7.90 16.99
C LYS A 222 7.43 -7.79 15.48
N PHE A 223 7.93 -6.64 15.02
CA PHE A 223 8.20 -6.37 13.62
C PHE A 223 9.63 -6.81 13.27
N ARG A 224 9.76 -8.09 12.89
CA ARG A 224 11.06 -8.76 12.64
C ARG A 224 11.29 -9.12 11.18
N PHE A 225 10.40 -8.68 10.28
CA PHE A 225 10.44 -9.04 8.87
C PHE A 225 11.23 -8.06 8.00
N GLY A 226 11.85 -7.04 8.61
CA GLY A 226 12.60 -6.02 7.87
C GLY A 226 11.72 -4.97 7.18
N ASP A 227 10.40 -5.12 7.28
CA ASP A 227 9.39 -4.18 6.81
C ASP A 227 8.50 -3.68 7.98
N ASP A 228 7.65 -2.72 7.66
CA ASP A 228 6.67 -2.11 8.58
C ASP A 228 5.23 -2.64 8.34
N GLU A 229 5.09 -3.71 7.56
CA GLU A 229 3.79 -4.24 7.15
C GLU A 229 3.46 -5.54 7.89
N ARG A 230 4.47 -6.34 8.26
CA ARG A 230 4.28 -7.67 8.83
C ARG A 230 4.77 -7.72 10.27
N ALA A 231 4.03 -8.43 11.12
CA ALA A 231 4.45 -8.66 12.50
C ALA A 231 4.03 -10.02 13.03
N ASP A 232 4.89 -10.54 13.90
CA ASP A 232 4.57 -11.70 14.73
C ASP A 232 3.98 -11.20 16.05
N CYS A 233 2.70 -11.46 16.24
CA CYS A 233 1.95 -11.10 17.43
C CYS A 233 1.69 -12.33 18.30
N THR A 234 1.68 -12.08 19.61
CA THR A 234 1.25 -13.05 20.61
C THR A 234 0.10 -12.45 21.39
N LEU A 235 -1.03 -13.15 21.46
CA LEU A 235 -2.10 -12.82 22.40
C LEU A 235 -1.76 -13.44 23.74
N ALA A 236 -1.76 -12.63 24.80
CA ALA A 236 -1.37 -13.05 26.13
C ALA A 236 -2.23 -12.36 27.17
N HIS A 237 -2.39 -12.98 28.34
CA HIS A 237 -3.02 -12.30 29.48
C HIS A 237 -2.21 -11.08 29.90
N ALA A 238 -2.88 -9.95 30.12
CA ALA A 238 -2.24 -8.68 30.46
C ALA A 238 -1.42 -8.77 31.75
N ASP A 239 -1.91 -9.49 32.76
CA ASP A 239 -1.28 -9.57 34.08
C ASP A 239 -0.15 -10.61 34.16
N THR A 240 -0.39 -11.82 33.64
CA THR A 240 0.53 -12.95 33.78
C THR A 240 1.51 -13.06 32.62
N LEU A 241 1.27 -12.33 31.52
CA LEU A 241 1.99 -12.46 30.25
C LEU A 241 1.99 -13.90 29.69
N THR A 242 1.05 -14.73 30.16
CA THR A 242 0.92 -16.11 29.69
C THR A 242 0.41 -16.09 28.26
N LYS A 243 1.20 -16.66 27.36
CA LYS A 243 0.89 -16.77 25.93
C LYS A 243 -0.32 -17.69 25.72
N CYS A 244 -1.33 -17.17 25.03
CA CYS A 244 -2.57 -17.87 24.70
C CYS A 244 -2.60 -18.29 23.22
N ALA A 245 -2.22 -17.38 22.31
CA ALA A 245 -2.29 -17.61 20.87
C ALA A 245 -1.15 -16.92 20.13
N ASP A 246 -0.77 -17.47 18.98
CA ASP A 246 0.09 -16.82 18.00
C ASP A 246 -0.75 -16.24 16.87
N VAL A 247 -0.36 -15.06 16.39
CA VAL A 247 -1.04 -14.37 15.29
C VAL A 247 0.02 -13.77 14.38
N HIS A 248 0.01 -14.15 13.11
CA HIS A 248 0.82 -13.49 12.09
C HIS A 248 -0.05 -12.46 11.40
N VAL A 249 0.30 -11.19 11.54
CA VAL A 249 -0.50 -10.08 11.00
C VAL A 249 0.21 -9.39 9.85
N ASN A 250 -0.59 -8.92 8.90
CA ASN A 250 -0.15 -8.10 7.78
C ASN A 250 -0.97 -6.80 7.77
N LEU A 251 -0.33 -5.70 7.35
CA LEU A 251 -0.98 -4.42 7.15
C LEU A 251 -1.97 -4.52 6.00
N GLN A 252 -3.21 -4.13 6.27
CA GLN A 252 -4.25 -4.02 5.27
C GLN A 252 -4.09 -2.69 4.53
N GLN A 253 -3.89 -2.76 3.22
CA GLN A 253 -3.81 -1.60 2.31
C GLN A 253 -5.18 -0.99 2.04
#